data_AF-A0A928RP65-F1
#
_entry.id   AF-A0A928RP65-F1
#
_cell.length_a   1.000
_cell.length_b   1.000
_cell.length_c   1.000
_cell.angle_alpha   90.00
_cell.angle_beta   90.00
_cell.angle_gamma   90.00
#
_symmetry.space_group_name_H-M   'P 1'
#
loop_
_entity.id
_entity.type
_entity.pdbx_description
1 polymer ?
#
loop_
_entity_poly.entity_id
_entity_poly.type
_entity_poly.pdbx_seq_one_letter_code
_entity_poly.pdbx_strand_id
1 'polypeptide(L)' 'MMTNLPRYTLRIPKSLLSKIKYTANFNGRSKNKEIETAIKRYLNDFERLHGEIEVANEIED' A
#
# COMPACT_ATOMS: atom_id res chain seq x y z
N MET A 1 -18.69 5.67 6.22
CA MET A 1 -18.01 5.43 7.51
C MET A 1 -16.74 6.28 7.53
N MET A 2 -16.55 7.14 8.54
CA MET A 2 -15.30 7.90 8.71
C MET A 2 -14.18 6.92 9.00
N THR A 3 -13.43 6.54 7.97
CA THR A 3 -12.21 5.78 8.14
C THR A 3 -11.16 6.76 8.67
N ASN A 4 -10.87 6.72 9.96
CA ASN A 4 -9.74 7.44 10.58
C ASN A 4 -8.42 6.79 10.14
N LEU A 5 -8.23 6.67 8.81
CA LEU A 5 -7.03 6.14 8.19
C LEU A 5 -6.10 7.31 7.88
N PRO A 6 -4.80 7.19 8.19
CA PRO A 6 -3.83 8.22 7.84
C PRO A 6 -3.85 8.44 6.32
N ARG A 7 -3.89 9.71 5.91
CA ARG A 7 -3.86 10.08 4.49
C ARG A 7 -2.42 10.34 4.09
N TYR A 8 -1.91 9.56 3.16
CA TYR A 8 -0.56 9.73 2.61
C TYR A 8 -0.61 10.16 1.14
N THR A 9 0.12 11.21 0.80
CA THR A 9 0.28 11.66 -0.59
C THR A 9 1.55 11.04 -1.18
N LEU A 10 1.39 10.13 -2.14
CA LEU A 10 2.51 9.44 -2.77
C LEU A 10 2.97 10.18 -4.04
N ARG A 11 4.22 10.64 -4.08
CA ARG A 11 4.84 11.23 -5.28
C ARG A 11 5.62 10.15 -6.05
N ILE A 12 5.08 9.71 -7.18
CA ILE A 12 5.71 8.71 -8.07
C ILE A 12 5.72 9.18 -9.52
N PRO A 13 6.67 8.67 -10.34
CA PRO A 13 6.66 8.88 -11.78
C PRO A 13 5.31 8.53 -12.41
N LYS A 14 4.86 9.34 -13.38
CA LYS A 14 3.59 9.15 -14.10
C LYS A 14 3.53 7.78 -14.80
N SER A 15 4.67 7.27 -15.25
CA SER A 15 4.79 5.93 -15.87
C SER A 15 4.36 4.81 -14.92
N LEU A 16 4.76 4.87 -13.64
CA LEU A 16 4.35 3.90 -12.62
C LEU A 16 2.86 4.03 -12.29
N LEU A 17 2.36 5.26 -12.18
CA LEU A 17 0.93 5.50 -11.94
C LEU A 17 0.06 4.88 -13.05
N SER A 18 0.51 4.98 -14.31
CA SER A 18 -0.17 4.35 -15.45
C SER A 18 -0.17 2.82 -15.36
N LYS A 19 0.95 2.21 -14.94
CA LYS A 19 1.03 0.76 -14.70
C LYS A 19 0.08 0.32 -13.59
N ILE A 20 0.06 1.05 -12.46
CA ILE A 20 -0.86 0.78 -11.35
C ILE A 20 -2.32 0.88 -11.82
N LYS A 21 -2.66 1.90 -12.64
CA LYS A 21 -4.01 2.03 -13.21
C LYS A 21 -4.38 0.81 -14.05
N TYR A 22 -3.46 0.32 -14.87
CA TYR A 22 -3.69 -0.84 -15.73
C TYR A 22 -3.92 -2.11 -14.90
N THR A 23 -3.01 -2.43 -13.97
CA THR A 23 -3.11 -3.62 -13.10
C THR A 23 -4.36 -3.56 -12.22
N ALA A 24 -4.69 -2.39 -11.66
CA ALA A 24 -5.89 -2.20 -10.87
C ALA A 24 -7.16 -2.49 -11.69
N ASN A 25 -7.24 -1.98 -12.92
CA ASN A 25 -8.39 -2.24 -13.81
C ASN A 25 -8.50 -3.72 -14.17
N PHE A 26 -7.36 -4.37 -14.46
CA PHE A 26 -7.31 -5.80 -14.74
C PHE A 26 -7.81 -6.64 -13.55
N ASN A 27 -7.42 -6.27 -12.32
CA ASN A 27 -7.82 -6.94 -11.08
C ASN A 27 -9.22 -6.54 -10.59
N GLY A 28 -9.93 -5.63 -11.28
CA GLY A 28 -11.23 -5.10 -10.82
C GLY A 28 -11.15 -4.27 -9.52
N ARG A 29 -10.00 -3.64 -9.26
CA ARG A 29 -9.71 -2.87 -8.04
C ARG A 29 -9.60 -1.37 -8.33
N SER A 30 -9.85 -0.56 -7.30
CA SER A 30 -9.46 0.85 -7.33
C SER A 30 -7.93 0.99 -7.26
N LYS A 31 -7.39 2.12 -7.72
CA LYS A 31 -5.93 2.40 -7.62
C LYS A 31 -5.45 2.29 -6.18
N ASN A 32 -6.20 2.87 -5.24
CA ASN A 32 -5.85 2.84 -3.83
C ASN A 32 -5.84 1.40 -3.29
N LYS A 33 -6.81 0.56 -3.70
CA LYS A 33 -6.86 -0.83 -3.24
C LYS A 33 -5.73 -1.67 -3.80
N GLU A 34 -5.31 -1.42 -5.03
CA GLU A 34 -4.15 -2.06 -5.63
C GLU A 34 -2.85 -1.64 -4.92
N ILE A 35 -2.69 -0.34 -4.61
CA ILE A 35 -1.55 0.16 -3.82
C ILE A 35 -1.52 -0.47 -2.43
N GLU A 36 -2.65 -0.52 -1.72
CA GLU A 36 -2.76 -1.18 -0.40
C GLU A 36 -2.34 -2.65 -0.48
N THR A 37 -2.78 -3.36 -1.52
CA THR A 37 -2.46 -4.77 -1.74
C THR A 37 -0.96 -4.95 -2.03
N ALA A 38 -0.36 -4.06 -2.82
CA ALA A 38 1.06 -4.09 -3.12
C ALA A 38 1.91 -3.84 -1.87
N ILE A 39 1.52 -2.88 -1.02
CA ILE A 39 2.20 -2.61 0.25
C ILE A 39 2.13 -3.82 1.18
N LYS A 40 0.96 -4.45 1.33
CA LYS A 40 0.81 -5.66 2.15
C LYS A 40 1.68 -6.82 1.67
N ARG A 41 1.76 -7.02 0.36
CA ARG A 41 2.65 -8.04 -0.23
C ARG A 41 4.11 -7.73 0.05
N TYR A 42 4.53 -6.49 -0.17
CA TYR A 42 5.88 -6.05 0.12
C TYR A 42 6.26 -6.27 1.58
N LEU A 43 5.40 -5.89 2.53
CA LEU A 43 5.64 -6.09 3.96
C LEU A 43 5.74 -7.58 4.32
N ASN A 44 4.81 -8.41 3.84
CA ASN A 44 4.84 -9.84 4.11
C ASN A 44 6.10 -10.52 3.53
N ASP A 45 6.53 -10.12 2.33
CA ASP A 45 7.76 -10.64 1.72
C ASP A 45 8.99 -10.17 2.50
N PHE A 46 8.99 -8.93 2.99
CA PHE A 46 10.04 -8.38 3.83
C PHE A 46 10.12 -9.12 5.18
N GLU A 47 8.99 -9.29 5.87
CA GLU A 47 8.92 -10.00 7.16
C GLU A 47 9.33 -11.46 7.04
N ARG A 48 8.97 -12.11 5.92
CA ARG A 48 9.41 -13.48 5.65
C ARG A 48 10.94 -13.60 5.50
N LEU A 49 11.61 -12.56 5.01
CA LEU A 49 13.06 -12.56 4.79
C LEU A 49 13.85 -12.06 6.00
N HIS A 50 13.29 -11.12 6.76
CA HIS A 50 14.01 -10.37 7.80
C HIS A 50 13.51 -10.63 9.23
N GLY A 51 12.39 -11.35 9.40
CA GLY A 51 11.69 -11.48 10.67
C GLY A 51 10.55 -10.48 10.82
N GLU A 52 9.65 -10.75 11.77
CA GLU A 52 8.46 -9.95 12.04
C GLU A 52 8.81 -8.53 12.51
N ILE A 53 8.07 -7.53 12.01
CA ILE A 53 8.27 -6.14 12.44
C ILE A 53 7.36 -5.88 13.64
N GLU A 54 7.93 -5.90 14.85
CA GLU A 54 7.23 -5.45 16.05
C GLU A 54 7.17 -3.91 16.08
N VAL A 55 6.06 -3.36 15.58
CA VAL A 55 5.75 -1.94 15.79
C VAL A 55 5.00 -1.83 17.12
N ALA A 56 5.65 -1.31 18.16
CA ALA A 56 4.93 -0.83 19.34
C ALA A 56 3.91 0.20 18.85
N ASN A 57 2.66 0.11 19.32
CA ASN A 57 1.58 1.01 18.90
C ASN A 57 1.87 2.46 19.34
N GLU A 58 2.77 3.16 18.67
CA GLU A 58 2.80 4.61 18.64
C GLU A 58 1.78 5.06 17.60
N ILE A 59 0.53 5.07 18.05
CA ILE A 59 -0.49 5.94 17.47
C ILE A 59 -0.12 7.35 17.94
N GLU A 60 0.81 8.00 17.24
CA GLU A 60 0.96 9.45 17.29
C GLU A 60 0.92 10.01 15.86
N ASP A 61 -0.24 10.59 15.54
CA ASP A 61 -0.41 11.74 14.64
C ASP A 61 -1.43 12.67 15.32
#